data_AF-A0A3L9YM11-F1
#
_entry.id   AF-A0A3L9YM11-F1
#
_cell.length_a   1.000
_cell.length_b   1.000
_cell.length_c   1.000
_cell.angle_alpha   90.00
_cell.angle_beta   90.00
_cell.angle_gamma   90.00
#
_symmetry.space_group_name_H-M   'P 1'
#
loop_
_entity.id
_entity.type
_entity.pdbx_description
1 polymer ?
#
loop_
_entity_poly.entity_id
_entity_poly.type
_entity_poly.pdbx_seq_one_letter_code
_entity_poly.pdbx_strand_id
1 'polypeptide(L)'
;MLDISKATNMLTSLGVSSTLAAKVAERTAQSQGGTDALAFLKELQTTLKEFSSESAAGSSTASATSTTTASTKPYQSTSALYKTGTETGEATESTAKAPFNNLTEFRAWEKGLGDTLAEDYEVPDYVRMISTSLGGGDEAVVSRYMFFKNNPEFAADYAAIRSGELSKFPTDGSTLVKSDLSTMPTETAAYYKGHTAELLAAEGFNMDPTLAKMRMEGKVEIPEGANPSEWLMSNKWTANGIVAQDNRTVFAHAPYIGLDGKGSDTYRRTTYDATTNSIIDHEGVAYDPVTGEAKA
;
A
#
# COMPACT_ATOMS: atom_id res chain seq x y z
N MET A 1 -17.86 29.35 -4.57
CA MET A 1 -18.77 28.22 -4.83
C MET A 1 -17.93 26.96 -4.71
N LEU A 2 -18.20 26.12 -3.71
CA LEU A 2 -17.39 24.92 -3.50
C LEU A 2 -17.69 23.95 -4.64
N ASP A 3 -16.64 23.51 -5.33
CA ASP A 3 -16.76 22.62 -6.48
C ASP A 3 -17.06 21.19 -5.97
N ILE A 4 -18.28 20.72 -6.22
CA ILE A 4 -18.80 19.41 -5.80
C ILE A 4 -17.85 18.30 -6.25
N SER A 5 -17.22 18.44 -7.42
CA SER A 5 -16.25 17.48 -7.93
C SER A 5 -14.97 17.44 -7.09
N LYS A 6 -14.50 18.58 -6.56
CA LYS A 6 -13.32 18.62 -5.67
C LYS A 6 -13.62 18.03 -4.30
N ALA A 7 -14.79 18.31 -3.73
CA ALA A 7 -15.21 17.72 -2.47
C ALA A 7 -15.42 16.20 -2.60
N THR A 8 -16.03 15.75 -3.69
CA THR A 8 -16.22 14.32 -3.98
C THR A 8 -14.88 13.61 -4.15
N ASN A 9 -13.93 14.19 -4.88
CA ASN A 9 -12.60 13.62 -5.06
C ASN A 9 -11.80 13.58 -3.76
N MET A 10 -11.91 14.61 -2.92
CA MET A 10 -11.28 14.61 -1.59
C MET A 10 -11.84 13.51 -0.71
N LEU A 11 -13.17 13.36 -0.65
CA LEU A 11 -13.82 12.30 0.14
C LEU A 11 -13.48 10.90 -0.38
N THR A 12 -13.43 10.74 -1.70
CA THR A 12 -13.04 9.48 -2.34
C THR A 12 -11.57 9.15 -2.05
N SER A 13 -10.69 10.16 -2.05
CA SER A 13 -9.28 9.99 -1.66
C SER A 13 -9.09 9.64 -0.18
N LEU A 14 -10.08 9.95 0.66
CA LEU A 14 -10.12 9.57 2.07
C LEU A 14 -10.84 8.22 2.30
N GLY A 15 -11.13 7.47 1.23
CA GLY A 15 -11.70 6.12 1.30
C GLY A 15 -13.23 6.06 1.42
N VAL A 16 -13.94 7.18 1.28
CA VAL A 16 -15.41 7.21 1.22
C VAL A 16 -15.86 6.72 -0.16
N SER A 17 -16.85 5.82 -0.22
CA SER A 17 -17.35 5.33 -1.51
C SER A 17 -17.84 6.48 -2.40
N SER A 18 -17.58 6.42 -3.71
CA SER A 18 -17.88 7.50 -4.65
C SER A 18 -19.35 7.93 -4.64
N THR A 19 -20.27 6.98 -4.45
CA THR A 19 -21.71 7.23 -4.32
C THR A 19 -22.06 8.00 -3.04
N LEU A 20 -21.40 7.68 -1.92
CA LEU A 20 -21.59 8.38 -0.65
C LEU A 20 -20.90 9.75 -0.68
N ALA A 21 -19.71 9.83 -1.26
CA ALA A 21 -18.96 11.07 -1.46
C ALA A 21 -19.75 12.08 -2.32
N ALA A 22 -20.41 11.62 -3.39
CA ALA A 22 -21.25 12.47 -4.23
C ALA A 22 -22.49 12.98 -3.47
N LYS A 23 -23.19 12.10 -2.73
CA LYS A 23 -24.36 12.50 -1.91
C LYS A 23 -23.99 13.49 -0.80
N VAL A 24 -22.86 13.28 -0.14
CA VAL A 24 -22.36 14.16 0.90
C VAL A 24 -21.96 15.52 0.30
N ALA A 25 -21.22 15.52 -0.82
CA ALA A 25 -20.82 16.76 -1.50
C ALA A 25 -22.02 17.56 -2.02
N GLU A 26 -23.07 16.90 -2.51
CA GLU A 26 -24.31 17.53 -2.98
C GLU A 26 -25.12 18.12 -1.81
N ARG A 27 -25.25 17.39 -0.69
CA ARG A 27 -25.96 17.88 0.51
C ARG A 27 -25.24 19.06 1.17
N THR A 28 -23.91 19.03 1.24
CA THR A 28 -23.12 20.14 1.79
C THR A 28 -23.11 21.37 0.86
N ALA A 29 -23.20 21.17 -0.47
CA ALA A 29 -23.38 22.29 -1.41
C ALA A 29 -24.77 22.92 -1.31
N GLN A 30 -25.79 22.16 -0.89
CA GLN A 30 -27.15 22.67 -0.65
C GLN A 30 -27.31 23.36 0.71
N SER A 31 -26.51 22.99 1.74
CA SER A 31 -26.70 23.51 3.10
C SER A 31 -25.99 24.84 3.39
N GLN A 32 -25.01 25.29 2.58
CA GLN A 32 -24.30 26.56 2.83
C GLN A 32 -24.04 27.44 1.60
N GLY A 33 -24.57 28.67 1.66
CA GLY A 33 -24.24 29.80 0.80
C GLY A 33 -23.10 30.69 1.32
N GLY A 34 -22.06 30.15 1.96
CA GLY A 34 -20.99 30.96 2.59
C GLY A 34 -19.61 30.29 2.60
N THR A 35 -18.56 31.09 2.45
CA THR A 35 -17.15 30.72 2.18
C THR A 35 -16.35 30.21 3.39
N ASP A 36 -16.97 29.73 4.47
CA ASP A 36 -16.26 29.31 5.69
C ASP A 36 -15.91 27.82 5.70
N ALA A 37 -14.62 27.52 5.57
CA ALA A 37 -14.08 26.15 5.52
C ALA A 37 -14.31 25.36 6.83
N LEU A 38 -14.38 26.02 7.99
CA LEU A 38 -14.63 25.35 9.26
C LEU A 38 -16.10 24.93 9.42
N ALA A 39 -17.02 25.74 8.89
CA ALA A 39 -18.44 25.40 8.85
C ALA A 39 -18.69 24.22 7.90
N PHE A 40 -18.00 24.19 6.74
CA PHE A 40 -18.00 23.06 5.81
C PHE A 40 -17.52 21.76 6.46
N LEU A 41 -16.39 21.79 7.19
CA LEU A 41 -15.84 20.58 7.82
C LEU A 41 -16.74 20.03 8.93
N LYS A 42 -17.39 20.90 9.72
CA LYS A 42 -18.37 20.47 10.74
C LYS A 42 -19.62 19.85 10.12
N GLU A 43 -20.11 20.43 9.03
CA GLU A 43 -21.25 19.91 8.30
C GLU A 43 -20.92 18.56 7.65
N LEU A 44 -19.72 18.45 7.06
CA LEU A 44 -19.21 17.22 6.47
C LEU A 44 -19.12 16.08 7.51
N GLN A 45 -18.57 16.39 8.69
CA GLN A 45 -18.46 15.43 9.80
C GLN A 45 -19.85 14.99 10.29
N THR A 46 -20.79 15.93 10.42
CA THR A 46 -22.16 15.64 10.85
C THR A 46 -22.90 14.76 9.83
N THR A 47 -22.74 15.08 8.54
CA THR A 47 -23.39 14.35 7.45
C THR A 47 -22.83 12.92 7.30
N LEU A 48 -21.52 12.73 7.45
CA LEU A 48 -20.89 11.41 7.46
C LEU A 48 -21.41 10.55 8.63
N LYS A 49 -21.62 11.18 9.80
CA LYS A 49 -22.18 10.50 10.97
C LYS A 49 -23.63 10.08 10.76
N GLU A 50 -24.46 10.92 10.15
CA GLU A 50 -25.84 10.57 9.79
C GLU A 50 -25.91 9.42 8.78
N PHE A 51 -25.11 9.44 7.71
CA PHE A 51 -25.12 8.36 6.71
C PHE A 51 -24.55 7.03 7.22
N SER A 52 -23.59 7.08 8.15
CA SER A 52 -23.13 5.87 8.86
C SER A 52 -24.25 5.24 9.71
N SER A 53 -25.25 6.03 10.09
CA SER A 53 -26.42 5.59 10.87
C SER A 53 -27.55 5.05 9.98
N GLU A 54 -27.72 5.59 8.77
CA GLU A 54 -28.76 5.16 7.80
C GLU A 54 -28.43 3.85 7.07
N SER A 55 -27.15 3.47 6.99
CA SER A 55 -26.71 2.24 6.29
C SER A 55 -27.11 0.93 6.98
N ALA A 56 -27.70 1.01 8.19
CA ALA A 56 -28.23 -0.14 8.93
C ALA A 56 -29.62 -0.59 8.47
N ALA A 57 -30.27 0.12 7.53
CA ALA A 57 -31.61 -0.22 7.06
C ALA A 57 -31.73 -0.12 5.53
N GLY A 58 -31.40 -1.21 4.83
CA GLY A 58 -32.05 -1.50 3.54
C GLY A 58 -31.15 -1.95 2.39
N SER A 59 -31.49 -3.15 1.92
CA SER A 59 -31.41 -3.61 0.53
C SER A 59 -30.11 -4.23 0.01
N SER A 60 -30.14 -5.56 0.11
CA SER A 60 -29.53 -6.56 -0.75
C SER A 60 -29.49 -6.21 -2.25
N THR A 61 -28.33 -6.33 -2.88
CA THR A 61 -28.23 -6.79 -4.28
C THR A 61 -26.83 -7.33 -4.62
N ALA A 62 -26.82 -8.56 -5.16
CA ALA A 62 -25.82 -9.23 -5.99
C ALA A 62 -24.32 -9.15 -5.62
N SER A 63 -23.84 -10.23 -5.00
CA SER A 63 -22.43 -10.58 -4.84
C SER A 63 -21.67 -10.59 -6.16
N ALA A 64 -20.66 -9.73 -6.26
CA ALA A 64 -19.46 -10.02 -7.03
C ALA A 64 -18.47 -10.68 -6.07
N THR A 65 -18.36 -12.00 -6.14
CA THR A 65 -17.39 -12.77 -5.36
C THR A 65 -15.98 -12.33 -5.76
N SER A 66 -15.35 -11.54 -4.90
CA SER A 66 -13.92 -11.29 -4.98
C SER A 66 -13.22 -12.54 -4.46
N THR A 67 -12.80 -13.41 -5.37
CA THR A 67 -12.03 -14.60 -5.01
C THR A 67 -10.60 -14.18 -4.72
N THR A 68 -10.33 -13.78 -3.49
CA THR A 68 -8.96 -13.75 -2.94
C THR A 68 -8.56 -15.18 -2.65
N THR A 69 -7.81 -15.80 -3.57
CA THR A 69 -7.16 -17.08 -3.30
C THR A 69 -6.11 -16.87 -2.23
N ALA A 70 -6.31 -17.47 -1.06
CA ALA A 70 -5.29 -17.58 -0.02
C ALA A 70 -4.02 -18.21 -0.62
N SER A 71 -2.87 -17.58 -0.39
CA SER A 71 -1.57 -18.07 -0.83
C SER A 71 -1.23 -19.32 -0.03
N THR A 72 -1.22 -20.50 -0.68
CA THR A 72 -0.91 -21.79 -0.06
C THR A 72 0.59 -22.12 -0.07
N LYS A 73 1.45 -21.17 -0.47
CA LYS A 73 2.90 -21.41 -0.53
C LYS A 73 3.54 -21.24 0.85
N PRO A 74 4.44 -22.17 1.25
CA PRO A 74 5.22 -22.01 2.48
C PRO A 74 6.08 -20.76 2.39
N TYR A 75 6.17 -20.04 3.51
CA TYR A 75 6.83 -18.75 3.61
C TYR A 75 8.35 -18.87 3.50
N GLN A 76 8.94 -18.02 2.66
CA GLN A 76 10.37 -17.74 2.66
C GLN A 76 10.58 -16.36 3.27
N SER A 77 11.41 -16.28 4.32
CA SER A 77 11.73 -14.99 4.91
C SER A 77 12.37 -14.06 3.89
N THR A 78 11.99 -12.78 3.90
CA THR A 78 12.67 -11.72 3.13
C THR A 78 14.17 -11.70 3.41
N SER A 79 14.58 -12.00 4.65
CA SER A 79 15.98 -12.19 5.01
C SER A 79 16.63 -13.40 4.30
N ALA A 80 15.87 -14.48 4.04
CA ALA A 80 16.33 -15.66 3.32
C ALA A 80 16.31 -15.46 1.78
N LEU A 81 15.40 -14.63 1.27
CA LEU A 81 15.33 -14.26 -0.15
C LEU A 81 16.49 -13.37 -0.58
N TYR A 82 16.98 -12.52 0.32
CA TYR A 82 17.91 -11.44 -0.02
C TYR A 82 19.25 -11.47 0.75
N LYS A 83 19.67 -12.64 1.29
CA LYS A 83 21.03 -12.78 1.85
C LYS A 83 22.07 -12.39 0.81
N THR A 84 22.69 -11.23 1.00
CA THR A 84 23.89 -10.82 0.29
C THR A 84 25.07 -11.59 0.87
N GLY A 85 25.60 -12.55 0.10
CA GLY A 85 26.86 -13.22 0.41
C GLY A 85 26.73 -14.69 0.81
N THR A 86 27.17 -15.54 -0.12
CA THR A 86 27.85 -16.83 0.10
C THR A 86 27.36 -17.68 1.26
N GLU A 87 26.18 -18.29 1.13
CA GLU A 87 25.91 -19.61 1.72
C GLU A 87 24.65 -20.17 1.07
N THR A 88 24.83 -21.20 0.24
CA THR A 88 23.78 -22.18 -0.08
C THR A 88 23.42 -22.91 1.23
N GLY A 89 22.62 -22.25 2.06
CA GLY A 89 21.99 -22.82 3.23
C GLY A 89 20.48 -22.89 2.98
N GLU A 90 19.89 -24.04 3.24
CA GLU A 90 18.45 -24.27 3.15
C GLU A 90 17.65 -23.11 3.76
N ALA A 91 16.61 -22.67 3.04
CA ALA A 91 15.66 -21.67 3.50
C ALA A 91 15.05 -22.15 4.83
N THR A 92 15.55 -21.60 5.93
CA THR A 92 15.04 -21.89 7.27
C THR A 92 13.81 -21.01 7.46
N GLU A 93 12.66 -21.62 7.70
CA GLU A 93 11.46 -20.90 8.15
C GLU A 93 11.85 -20.03 9.35
N SER A 94 11.51 -18.74 9.29
CA SER A 94 11.70 -17.85 10.42
C SER A 94 10.81 -18.34 11.56
N THR A 95 11.40 -18.93 12.59
CA THR A 95 10.72 -19.26 13.86
C THR A 95 10.55 -18.03 14.75
N ALA A 96 10.77 -16.82 14.21
CA ALA A 96 10.63 -15.58 14.97
C ALA A 96 9.17 -15.43 15.41
N LYS A 97 8.96 -15.16 16.71
CA LYS A 97 7.66 -14.82 17.26
C LYS A 97 7.62 -13.33 17.52
N ALA A 98 6.49 -12.69 17.23
CA ALA A 98 6.30 -11.27 17.54
C ALA A 98 6.43 -11.04 19.06
N PRO A 99 7.02 -9.90 19.49
CA PRO A 99 7.21 -9.60 20.92
C PRO A 99 5.93 -9.24 21.67
N PHE A 100 4.77 -9.35 21.04
CA PHE A 100 3.44 -9.02 21.55
C PHE A 100 2.41 -10.02 21.02
N ASN A 101 1.31 -10.23 21.75
CA ASN A 101 0.23 -11.15 21.36
C ASN A 101 -1.09 -10.42 21.03
N ASN A 102 -1.21 -9.14 21.39
CA ASN A 102 -2.41 -8.32 21.19
C ASN A 102 -2.03 -6.84 21.00
N LEU A 103 -3.01 -6.02 20.61
CA LEU A 103 -2.80 -4.60 20.34
C LEU A 103 -2.33 -3.81 21.57
N THR A 104 -2.78 -4.18 22.78
CA THR A 104 -2.37 -3.51 24.03
C THR A 104 -0.89 -3.74 24.31
N GLU A 105 -0.43 -4.99 24.19
CA GLU A 105 0.99 -5.35 24.31
C GLU A 105 1.82 -4.68 23.22
N PHE A 106 1.32 -4.63 21.97
CA PHE A 106 1.98 -3.93 20.87
C PHE A 106 2.20 -2.45 21.18
N ARG A 107 1.17 -1.75 21.67
CA ARG A 107 1.27 -0.32 22.06
C ARG A 107 2.31 -0.09 23.15
N ALA A 108 2.31 -0.94 24.17
CA ALA A 108 3.28 -0.84 25.26
C ALA A 108 4.71 -1.10 24.78
N TRP A 109 4.89 -2.11 23.93
CA TRP A 109 6.15 -2.44 23.29
C TRP A 109 6.66 -1.30 22.41
N GLU A 110 5.84 -0.80 21.47
CA GLU A 110 6.22 0.26 20.53
C GLU A 110 6.58 1.56 21.25
N LYS A 111 5.84 1.92 22.31
CA LYS A 111 6.12 3.08 23.15
C LYS A 111 7.42 2.92 23.96
N GLY A 112 7.80 1.69 24.28
CA GLY A 112 9.03 1.38 25.03
C GLY A 112 10.29 1.35 24.16
N LEU A 113 10.17 1.44 22.84
CA LEU A 113 11.32 1.47 21.95
C LEU A 113 12.07 2.80 22.05
N GLY A 114 13.38 2.76 21.85
CA GLY A 114 14.19 3.96 21.74
C GLY A 114 13.90 4.76 20.48
N ASP A 115 14.61 5.88 20.36
CA ASP A 115 14.61 6.79 19.22
C ASP A 115 16.03 7.04 18.67
N THR A 116 17.01 6.27 19.14
CA THR A 116 18.40 6.37 18.71
C THR A 116 18.59 5.55 17.44
N LEU A 117 19.07 6.20 16.38
CA LEU A 117 19.42 5.57 15.11
C LEU A 117 20.94 5.53 14.95
N ALA A 118 21.45 4.58 14.17
CA ALA A 118 22.86 4.53 13.79
C ALA A 118 23.27 5.80 12.99
N GLU A 119 24.56 6.15 13.00
CA GLU A 119 25.08 7.32 12.27
C GLU A 119 24.88 7.20 10.75
N ASP A 120 25.04 5.99 10.21
CA ASP A 120 24.87 5.61 8.82
C ASP A 120 23.51 4.92 8.56
N TYR A 121 22.49 5.24 9.37
CA TYR A 121 21.17 4.68 9.23
C TYR A 121 20.55 4.97 7.85
N GLU A 122 20.18 3.90 7.15
CA GLU A 122 19.31 3.94 5.99
C GLU A 122 17.95 3.32 6.32
N VAL A 123 16.88 3.94 5.83
CA VAL A 123 15.51 3.44 6.06
C VAL A 123 15.33 2.11 5.33
N PRO A 124 15.01 1.01 6.03
CA PRO A 124 14.78 -0.29 5.41
C PRO A 124 13.52 -0.28 4.54
N ASP A 125 13.53 -1.10 3.50
CA ASP A 125 12.41 -1.18 2.55
C ASP A 125 11.09 -1.53 3.23
N TYR A 126 11.08 -2.44 4.21
CA TYR A 126 9.85 -2.79 4.92
C TYR A 126 9.25 -1.57 5.66
N VAL A 127 10.09 -0.68 6.19
CA VAL A 127 9.66 0.57 6.85
C VAL A 127 9.09 1.54 5.82
N ARG A 128 9.73 1.67 4.65
CA ARG A 128 9.19 2.45 3.53
C ARG A 128 7.83 1.91 3.07
N MET A 129 7.71 0.59 2.97
CA MET A 129 6.52 -0.11 2.49
C MET A 129 5.30 0.14 3.39
N ILE A 130 5.44 -0.04 4.71
CA ILE A 130 4.32 0.20 5.63
C ILE A 130 3.90 1.68 5.67
N SER A 131 4.66 2.58 5.01
CA SER A 131 4.36 4.01 4.85
C SER A 131 4.07 4.70 6.18
N THR A 132 4.51 4.09 7.28
CA THR A 132 4.46 4.69 8.58
C THR A 132 5.71 5.52 8.68
N SER A 133 5.54 6.83 8.86
CA SER A 133 6.58 7.58 9.56
C SER A 133 6.99 6.73 10.78
N LEU A 134 8.29 6.65 11.05
CA LEU A 134 8.80 5.95 12.24
C LEU A 134 8.13 6.46 13.53
N GLY A 135 7.40 7.58 13.51
CA GLY A 135 6.56 8.10 14.60
C GLY A 135 5.04 8.08 14.35
N GLY A 136 4.51 7.14 13.57
CA GLY A 136 3.08 7.08 13.24
C GLY A 136 2.17 7.09 14.47
N GLY A 137 1.13 7.93 14.46
CA GLY A 137 0.18 8.08 15.55
C GLY A 137 -0.77 6.89 15.72
N ASP A 138 -1.69 7.02 16.69
CA ASP A 138 -2.70 6.01 17.03
C ASP A 138 -3.58 5.59 15.85
N GLU A 139 -3.73 6.44 14.84
CA GLU A 139 -4.56 6.17 13.65
C GLU A 139 -4.04 5.01 12.80
N ALA A 140 -2.73 4.74 12.83
CA ALA A 140 -2.10 3.67 12.03
C ALA A 140 -1.61 2.49 12.87
N VAL A 141 -1.87 2.49 14.18
CA VAL A 141 -1.31 1.50 15.13
C VAL A 141 -1.82 0.08 14.87
N VAL A 142 -3.08 -0.08 14.45
CA VAL A 142 -3.65 -1.39 14.12
C VAL A 142 -2.99 -1.96 12.87
N SER A 143 -2.79 -1.15 11.83
CA SER A 143 -2.09 -1.57 10.61
C SER A 143 -0.64 -1.99 10.90
N ARG A 144 0.09 -1.26 11.75
CA ARG A 144 1.45 -1.64 12.17
C ARG A 144 1.46 -2.92 12.99
N TYR A 145 0.56 -3.02 13.97
CA TYR A 145 0.37 -4.22 14.78
C TYR A 145 0.13 -5.45 13.89
N MET A 146 -0.80 -5.36 12.95
CA MET A 146 -1.12 -6.45 12.03
C MET A 146 0.07 -6.81 11.13
N PHE A 147 0.81 -5.80 10.64
CA PHE A 147 2.02 -6.05 9.85
C PHE A 147 3.07 -6.81 10.66
N PHE A 148 3.43 -6.34 11.84
CA PHE A 148 4.46 -6.97 12.66
C PHE A 148 4.01 -8.31 13.27
N LYS A 149 2.70 -8.50 13.50
CA LYS A 149 2.12 -9.81 13.82
C LYS A 149 2.35 -10.81 12.68
N ASN A 150 2.14 -10.39 11.44
CA ASN A 150 2.34 -11.23 10.26
C ASN A 150 3.81 -11.42 9.89
N ASN A 151 4.70 -10.49 10.28
CA ASN A 151 6.10 -10.45 9.91
C ASN A 151 7.00 -10.17 11.14
N PRO A 152 7.12 -11.14 12.06
CA PRO A 152 7.79 -10.97 13.36
C PRO A 152 9.29 -10.65 13.26
N GLU A 153 9.95 -11.06 12.17
CA GLU A 153 11.34 -10.72 11.87
C GLU A 153 11.55 -9.21 11.70
N PHE A 154 10.57 -8.50 11.12
CA PHE A 154 10.62 -7.05 10.99
C PHE A 154 10.35 -6.35 12.32
N ALA A 155 9.60 -6.97 13.24
CA ALA A 155 9.40 -6.40 14.58
C ALA A 155 10.72 -6.39 15.38
N ALA A 156 11.49 -7.48 15.27
CA ALA A 156 12.79 -7.57 15.91
C ALA A 156 13.79 -6.55 15.35
N ASP A 157 13.85 -6.41 14.02
CA ASP A 157 14.69 -5.41 13.37
C ASP A 157 14.24 -3.98 13.68
N TYR A 158 12.93 -3.72 13.72
CA TYR A 158 12.37 -2.42 14.10
C TYR A 158 12.77 -1.98 15.51
N ALA A 159 12.87 -2.93 16.45
CA ALA A 159 13.40 -2.65 17.79
C ALA A 159 14.90 -2.37 17.76
N ALA A 160 15.68 -3.16 17.00
CA ALA A 160 17.13 -3.02 16.90
C ALA A 160 17.56 -1.68 16.28
N ILE A 161 16.90 -1.25 15.20
CA ILE A 161 17.20 0.05 14.56
C ILE A 161 16.99 1.22 15.51
N ARG A 162 16.01 1.11 16.40
CA ARG A 162 15.65 2.13 17.41
C ARG A 162 16.53 2.10 18.66
N SER A 163 17.45 1.15 18.75
CA SER A 163 18.54 1.09 19.73
C SER A 163 19.91 1.43 19.13
N GLY A 164 19.94 1.99 17.91
CA GLY A 164 21.18 2.40 17.24
C GLY A 164 21.87 1.29 16.45
N GLU A 165 21.21 0.16 16.19
CA GLU A 165 21.73 -0.86 15.28
C GLU A 165 21.36 -0.56 13.82
N LEU A 166 22.14 -1.11 12.87
CA LEU A 166 21.77 -1.11 11.46
C LEU A 166 20.76 -2.21 11.15
N SER A 167 19.87 -1.95 10.20
CA SER A 167 18.92 -2.97 9.75
C SER A 167 19.63 -4.11 9.04
N LYS A 168 19.09 -5.32 9.21
CA LYS A 168 19.54 -6.53 8.50
C LYS A 168 18.79 -6.75 7.19
N PHE A 169 17.87 -5.84 6.83
CA PHE A 169 17.04 -5.92 5.65
C PHE A 169 17.46 -4.92 4.57
N PRO A 170 17.10 -5.15 3.29
CA PRO A 170 17.45 -4.25 2.20
C PRO A 170 16.97 -2.81 2.43
N THR A 171 17.79 -1.85 2.01
CA THR A 171 17.57 -0.40 2.09
C THR A 171 17.61 0.27 0.71
N ASP A 172 17.77 -0.51 -0.37
CA ASP A 172 18.01 -0.03 -1.73
C ASP A 172 16.73 0.03 -2.59
N GLY A 173 15.58 -0.32 -2.04
CA GLY A 173 14.30 -0.36 -2.75
C GLY A 173 14.10 -1.63 -3.58
N SER A 174 15.06 -2.55 -3.58
CA SER A 174 15.02 -3.75 -4.43
C SER A 174 13.84 -4.66 -4.10
N THR A 175 13.29 -4.58 -2.89
CA THR A 175 12.12 -5.37 -2.47
C THR A 175 10.79 -4.65 -2.65
N LEU A 176 10.80 -3.38 -3.08
CA LEU A 176 9.61 -2.53 -3.25
C LEU A 176 9.05 -2.56 -4.68
N VAL A 177 9.63 -3.37 -5.56
CA VAL A 177 9.22 -3.48 -6.96
C VAL A 177 7.93 -4.29 -7.08
N LYS A 178 6.98 -3.77 -7.85
CA LYS A 178 5.71 -4.44 -8.19
C LYS A 178 5.68 -5.00 -9.61
N SER A 179 6.52 -4.46 -10.50
CA SER A 179 6.53 -4.83 -11.92
C SER A 179 7.40 -6.07 -12.17
N ASP A 180 6.90 -6.98 -12.99
CA ASP A 180 7.65 -8.17 -13.39
C ASP A 180 8.60 -7.85 -14.56
N LEU A 181 9.88 -7.68 -14.25
CA LEU A 181 10.94 -7.41 -15.23
C LEU A 181 11.06 -8.50 -16.29
N SER A 182 10.62 -9.74 -16.02
CA SER A 182 10.68 -10.83 -17.01
C SER A 182 9.69 -10.65 -18.17
N THR A 183 8.66 -9.82 -17.98
CA THR A 183 7.65 -9.50 -18.99
C THR A 183 7.99 -8.27 -19.82
N MET A 184 9.02 -7.52 -19.42
CA MET A 184 9.48 -6.31 -20.10
C MET A 184 10.41 -6.64 -21.27
N PRO A 185 10.61 -5.72 -22.23
CA PRO A 185 11.70 -5.82 -23.19
C PRO A 185 13.05 -5.97 -22.49
N THR A 186 13.94 -6.81 -23.02
CA THR A 186 15.25 -7.12 -22.42
C THR A 186 16.06 -5.87 -22.06
N GLU A 187 16.09 -4.87 -22.94
CA GLU A 187 16.81 -3.61 -22.70
C GLU A 187 16.19 -2.79 -21.56
N THR A 188 14.86 -2.78 -21.46
CA THR A 188 14.12 -2.12 -20.38
C THR A 188 14.37 -2.81 -19.04
N ALA A 189 14.30 -4.14 -19.00
CA ALA A 189 14.58 -4.91 -17.81
C ALA A 189 16.04 -4.72 -17.35
N ALA A 190 17.00 -4.73 -18.28
CA ALA A 190 18.41 -4.50 -17.97
C ALA A 190 18.66 -3.09 -17.42
N TYR A 191 18.00 -2.08 -17.98
CA TYR A 191 18.07 -0.71 -17.50
C TYR A 191 17.64 -0.59 -16.04
N TYR A 192 16.43 -1.08 -15.73
CA TYR A 192 15.86 -0.92 -14.38
C TYR A 192 16.60 -1.72 -13.31
N LYS A 193 17.31 -2.80 -13.66
CA LYS A 193 18.22 -3.49 -12.72
C LYS A 193 19.33 -2.60 -12.17
N GLY A 194 19.78 -1.61 -12.96
CA GLY A 194 20.77 -0.61 -12.52
C GLY A 194 20.15 0.71 -12.06
N HIS A 195 18.84 0.89 -12.23
CA HIS A 195 18.12 2.15 -12.00
C HIS A 195 16.81 1.90 -11.23
N THR A 196 16.89 1.15 -10.12
CA THR A 196 15.72 0.76 -9.31
C THR A 196 14.89 1.97 -8.87
N ALA A 197 15.53 3.09 -8.53
CA ALA A 197 14.84 4.32 -8.15
C ALA A 197 13.90 4.86 -9.24
N GLU A 198 14.29 4.72 -10.52
CA GLU A 198 13.46 5.16 -11.65
C GLU A 198 12.29 4.21 -11.90
N LEU A 199 12.50 2.91 -11.69
CA LEU A 199 11.41 1.93 -11.71
C LEU A 199 10.38 2.25 -10.63
N LEU A 200 10.84 2.47 -9.39
CA LEU A 200 9.97 2.84 -8.27
C LEU A 200 9.28 4.18 -8.51
N ALA A 201 9.93 5.13 -9.18
CA ALA A 201 9.28 6.38 -9.58
C ALA A 201 8.15 6.14 -10.60
N ALA A 202 8.39 5.33 -11.64
CA ALA A 202 7.35 4.98 -12.60
C ALA A 202 6.15 4.29 -11.93
N GLU A 203 6.41 3.30 -11.08
CA GLU A 203 5.38 2.59 -10.31
C GLU A 203 4.63 3.52 -9.35
N GLY A 204 5.36 4.39 -8.63
CA GLY A 204 4.80 5.36 -7.69
C GLY A 204 3.92 6.42 -8.35
N PHE A 205 4.27 6.83 -9.58
CA PHE A 205 3.40 7.67 -10.42
C PHE A 205 2.31 6.89 -11.14
N ASN A 206 2.16 5.58 -10.90
CA ASN A 206 1.21 4.70 -11.57
C ASN A 206 1.38 4.67 -13.10
N MET A 207 2.61 4.80 -13.59
CA MET A 207 2.93 4.73 -15.02
C MET A 207 3.42 3.34 -15.37
N ASP A 208 3.11 2.86 -16.58
CA ASP A 208 3.76 1.67 -17.11
C ASP A 208 5.28 1.92 -17.24
N PRO A 209 6.16 1.14 -16.56
CA PRO A 209 7.59 1.42 -16.56
C PRO A 209 8.23 1.31 -17.95
N THR A 210 7.70 0.46 -18.82
CA THR A 210 8.22 0.32 -20.19
C THR A 210 7.87 1.56 -21.01
N LEU A 211 6.64 2.06 -20.94
CA LEU A 211 6.23 3.30 -21.61
C LEU A 211 6.92 4.53 -21.03
N ALA A 212 7.09 4.60 -19.70
CA ALA A 212 7.81 5.68 -19.05
C ALA A 212 9.25 5.77 -19.57
N LYS A 213 9.96 4.63 -19.64
CA LYS A 213 11.30 4.56 -20.21
C LYS A 213 11.32 4.93 -21.70
N MET A 214 10.44 4.33 -22.50
CA MET A 214 10.35 4.64 -23.95
C MET A 214 10.10 6.13 -24.19
N ARG A 215 9.32 6.77 -23.32
CA ARG A 215 9.08 8.21 -23.38
C ARG A 215 10.30 9.04 -23.01
N MET A 216 11.04 8.67 -21.97
CA MET A 216 12.31 9.32 -21.64
C MET A 216 13.30 9.22 -22.80
N GLU A 217 13.27 8.12 -23.55
CA GLU A 217 14.10 7.91 -24.75
C GLU A 217 13.54 8.54 -26.03
N GLY A 218 12.37 9.19 -25.99
CA GLY A 218 11.72 9.78 -27.16
C GLY A 218 11.20 8.75 -28.18
N LYS A 219 11.02 7.49 -27.77
CA LYS A 219 10.57 6.36 -28.62
C LYS A 219 9.05 6.16 -28.63
N VAL A 220 8.31 6.89 -27.81
CA VAL A 220 6.84 6.86 -27.80
C VAL A 220 6.29 8.26 -28.03
N GLU A 221 5.42 8.39 -29.02
CA GLU A 221 4.66 9.60 -29.27
C GLU A 221 3.33 9.51 -28.52
N ILE A 222 3.01 10.57 -27.78
CA ILE A 222 1.71 10.69 -27.12
C ILE A 222 0.73 11.28 -28.12
N PRO A 223 -0.51 10.75 -28.19
CA PRO A 223 -1.55 11.32 -29.05
C PRO A 223 -1.71 12.83 -28.87
N GLU A 224 -1.88 13.53 -29.98
CA GLU A 224 -2.08 14.98 -29.97
C GLU A 224 -3.28 15.35 -29.07
N GLY A 225 -3.08 16.35 -28.21
CA GLY A 225 -4.10 16.81 -27.25
C GLY A 225 -4.24 15.97 -25.98
N ALA A 226 -3.57 14.83 -25.85
CA ALA A 226 -3.58 14.05 -24.62
C ALA A 226 -2.65 14.63 -23.54
N ASN A 227 -3.06 14.56 -22.27
CA ASN A 227 -2.15 14.87 -21.17
C ASN A 227 -1.08 13.76 -21.06
N PRO A 228 0.21 14.11 -21.11
CA PRO A 228 1.26 13.10 -21.16
C PRO A 228 1.35 12.16 -19.95
N SER A 229 1.09 12.69 -18.75
CA SER A 229 1.14 11.90 -17.51
C SER A 229 -0.10 11.01 -17.39
N GLU A 230 -1.29 11.56 -17.70
CA GLU A 230 -2.53 10.77 -17.68
C GLU A 230 -2.48 9.63 -18.70
N TRP A 231 -1.92 9.88 -19.89
CA TRP A 231 -1.78 8.85 -20.91
C TRP A 231 -0.90 7.68 -20.45
N LEU A 232 0.22 7.96 -19.76
CA LEU A 232 1.08 6.93 -19.17
C LEU A 232 0.42 6.18 -18.00
N MET A 233 -0.50 6.82 -17.28
CA MET A 233 -1.26 6.20 -16.18
C MET A 233 -2.45 5.36 -16.68
N SER A 234 -2.87 5.54 -17.93
CA SER A 234 -4.05 4.91 -18.52
C SER A 234 -3.72 3.96 -19.68
N ASN A 235 -2.44 3.69 -19.93
CA ASN A 235 -1.98 2.79 -20.99
C ASN A 235 -0.80 1.94 -20.51
N LYS A 236 -0.64 0.77 -21.11
CA LYS A 236 0.49 -0.12 -20.87
C LYS A 236 1.16 -0.55 -22.16
N TRP A 237 2.44 -0.89 -22.05
CA TRP A 237 3.14 -1.53 -23.15
C TRP A 237 2.78 -3.03 -23.20
N THR A 238 2.66 -3.57 -24.41
CA THR A 238 2.64 -5.02 -24.65
C THR A 238 3.45 -5.34 -25.90
N ALA A 239 3.81 -6.61 -26.08
CA ALA A 239 4.46 -7.06 -27.31
C ALA A 239 3.64 -6.79 -28.59
N ASN A 240 2.31 -6.67 -28.47
CA ASN A 240 1.40 -6.40 -29.59
C ASN A 240 1.09 -4.90 -29.76
N GLY A 241 1.75 -4.03 -29.02
CA GLY A 241 1.52 -2.59 -29.02
C GLY A 241 0.94 -2.06 -27.70
N ILE A 242 0.64 -0.77 -27.70
CA ILE A 242 0.13 -0.05 -26.53
C ILE A 242 -1.37 -0.26 -26.40
N VAL A 243 -1.83 -0.64 -25.21
CA VAL A 243 -3.26 -0.85 -24.93
C VAL A 243 -3.68 -0.06 -23.70
N ALA A 244 -4.95 0.33 -23.65
CA ALA A 244 -5.51 1.01 -22.48
C ALA A 244 -5.50 0.08 -21.25
N GLN A 245 -5.12 0.63 -20.10
CA GLN A 245 -5.16 -0.04 -18.80
C GLN A 245 -5.20 1.02 -17.69
N ASP A 246 -6.07 0.84 -16.70
CA ASP A 246 -6.01 1.65 -15.48
C ASP A 246 -4.85 1.19 -14.59
N ASN A 247 -3.68 1.81 -14.76
CA ASN A 247 -2.48 1.46 -14.03
C ASN A 247 -2.58 1.84 -12.55
N ARG A 248 -3.41 2.83 -12.18
CA ARG A 248 -3.63 3.20 -10.77
C ARG A 248 -4.23 2.04 -10.01
N THR A 249 -5.28 1.44 -10.56
CA THR A 249 -5.91 0.24 -9.97
C THR A 249 -4.94 -0.95 -9.97
N VAL A 250 -4.22 -1.18 -11.09
CA VAL A 250 -3.26 -2.29 -11.16
C VAL A 250 -2.16 -2.17 -10.10
N PHE A 251 -1.49 -1.02 -9.97
CA PHE A 251 -0.43 -0.85 -8.99
C PHE A 251 -0.93 -0.75 -7.54
N ALA A 252 -2.15 -0.28 -7.32
CA ALA A 252 -2.77 -0.28 -5.99
C ALA A 252 -2.91 -1.71 -5.44
N HIS A 253 -3.25 -2.67 -6.30
CA HIS A 253 -3.49 -4.07 -5.93
C HIS A 253 -2.32 -5.01 -6.22
N ALA A 254 -1.29 -4.57 -6.96
CA ALA A 254 -0.15 -5.42 -7.26
C ALA A 254 0.66 -5.77 -5.99
N PRO A 255 1.05 -7.05 -5.83
CA PRO A 255 1.96 -7.45 -4.77
C PRO A 255 3.35 -6.87 -5.02
N TYR A 256 4.10 -6.67 -3.95
CA TYR A 256 5.54 -6.45 -4.03
C TYR A 256 6.20 -7.80 -4.34
N ILE A 257 6.88 -7.88 -5.49
CA ILE A 257 7.53 -9.10 -5.98
C ILE A 257 9.06 -9.01 -5.99
N GLY A 258 9.59 -7.81 -5.72
CA GLY A 258 11.02 -7.53 -5.72
C GLY A 258 11.62 -7.47 -7.13
N LEU A 259 12.83 -6.91 -7.22
CA LEU A 259 13.56 -6.69 -8.47
C LEU A 259 13.94 -8.01 -9.17
N ASP A 260 14.03 -9.10 -8.39
CA ASP A 260 14.28 -10.45 -8.90
C ASP A 260 13.00 -11.16 -9.39
N GLY A 261 11.83 -10.58 -9.13
CA GLY A 261 10.52 -11.12 -9.50
C GLY A 261 10.13 -12.40 -8.77
N LYS A 262 10.88 -12.78 -7.72
CA LYS A 262 10.69 -14.07 -7.01
C LYS A 262 10.05 -13.91 -5.65
N GLY A 263 9.95 -12.69 -5.13
CA GLY A 263 9.39 -12.38 -3.82
C GLY A 263 7.86 -12.26 -3.82
N SER A 264 7.10 -13.17 -4.44
CA SER A 264 5.64 -13.13 -4.28
C SER A 264 5.29 -13.15 -2.78
N ASP A 265 4.49 -12.18 -2.34
CA ASP A 265 4.16 -11.97 -0.92
C ASP A 265 5.37 -11.62 -0.02
N THR A 266 6.38 -10.92 -0.56
CA THR A 266 7.54 -10.35 0.19
C THR A 266 7.08 -9.71 1.50
N TYR A 267 5.93 -9.04 1.45
CA TYR A 267 5.28 -8.45 2.60
C TYR A 267 3.91 -9.10 2.77
N ARG A 268 3.68 -9.81 3.89
CA ARG A 268 2.38 -10.39 4.27
C ARG A 268 1.40 -9.30 4.68
N ARG A 269 1.01 -8.48 3.70
CA ARG A 269 0.15 -7.32 3.88
C ARG A 269 -1.26 -7.76 4.21
N THR A 270 -1.91 -6.96 5.04
CA THR A 270 -3.35 -7.05 5.23
C THR A 270 -4.08 -6.26 4.16
N THR A 271 -5.30 -6.67 3.85
CA THR A 271 -6.22 -5.94 2.96
C THR A 271 -7.38 -5.38 3.77
N TYR A 272 -7.86 -4.18 3.44
CA TYR A 272 -9.06 -3.65 4.05
C TYR A 272 -10.29 -4.02 3.21
N ASP A 273 -11.24 -4.74 3.81
CA ASP A 273 -12.55 -5.01 3.23
C ASP A 273 -13.56 -3.99 3.76
N ALA A 274 -13.94 -3.06 2.89
CA ALA A 274 -14.91 -2.02 3.18
C ALA A 274 -16.34 -2.57 3.40
N THR A 275 -16.65 -3.75 2.84
CA THR A 275 -17.99 -4.36 2.94
C THR A 275 -18.27 -4.84 4.35
N THR A 276 -17.28 -5.49 4.97
CA THR A 276 -17.39 -6.02 6.33
C THR A 276 -16.74 -5.11 7.37
N ASN A 277 -16.18 -3.97 6.94
CA ASN A 277 -15.38 -3.06 7.75
C ASN A 277 -14.30 -3.83 8.52
N SER A 278 -13.49 -4.63 7.81
CA SER A 278 -12.52 -5.56 8.41
C SER A 278 -11.15 -5.42 7.78
N ILE A 279 -10.12 -5.64 8.59
CA ILE A 279 -8.77 -5.91 8.09
C ILE A 279 -8.66 -7.42 7.88
N ILE A 280 -8.43 -7.87 6.66
CA ILE A 280 -8.20 -9.26 6.30
C ILE A 280 -6.69 -9.51 6.33
N ASP A 281 -6.23 -10.43 7.16
CA ASP A 281 -4.83 -10.82 7.17
C ASP A 281 -4.45 -11.70 5.96
N HIS A 282 -3.17 -12.04 5.87
CA HIS A 282 -2.66 -12.85 4.77
C HIS A 282 -3.19 -14.30 4.76
N GLU A 283 -3.74 -14.78 5.88
CA GLU A 283 -4.38 -16.09 6.02
C GLU A 283 -5.89 -16.03 5.73
N GLY A 284 -6.43 -14.82 5.47
CA GLY A 284 -7.85 -14.60 5.20
C GLY A 284 -8.69 -14.39 6.47
N VAL A 285 -8.08 -14.28 7.65
CA VAL A 285 -8.79 -14.03 8.90
C VAL A 285 -9.16 -12.55 8.98
N ALA A 286 -10.42 -12.28 9.31
CA ALA A 286 -10.94 -10.93 9.47
C ALA A 286 -10.66 -10.38 10.88
N TYR A 287 -10.26 -9.12 10.96
CA TYR A 287 -9.99 -8.41 12.21
C TYR A 287 -10.75 -7.09 12.25
N ASP A 288 -11.09 -6.67 13.47
CA ASP A 288 -11.64 -5.35 13.72
C ASP A 288 -10.57 -4.26 13.49
N PRO A 289 -10.84 -3.25 12.65
CA PRO A 289 -9.86 -2.20 12.32
C PRO A 289 -9.56 -1.24 13.47
N VAL A 290 -10.34 -1.27 14.56
CA VAL A 290 -10.17 -0.42 15.75
C VAL A 290 -9.49 -1.19 16.88
N THR A 291 -9.92 -2.42 17.14
CA THR A 291 -9.40 -3.21 18.28
C THR A 291 -8.24 -4.14 17.88
N GLY A 292 -8.13 -4.51 16.60
CA GLY A 292 -7.18 -5.52 16.14
C GLY A 292 -7.52 -6.95 16.60
N GLU A 293 -8.73 -7.18 17.12
CA GLU A 293 -9.22 -8.51 17.51
C GLU A 293 -9.80 -9.25 16.31
N ALA A 294 -9.65 -10.58 16.30
CA ALA A 294 -10.24 -11.41 15.26
C ALA A 294 -11.77 -11.36 15.34
N LYS A 295 -12.42 -11.20 14.19
CA LYS A 295 -13.87 -11.31 14.06
C LYS A 295 -14.27 -12.78 13.95
N ALA A 296 -15.37 -13.12 14.59
CA ALA A 296 -15.98 -14.45 14.55
C ALA A 296 -16.72 -14.72 13.24
#